data_AF-A0A315XZP2-F1
#
_entry.id   AF-A0A315XZP2-F1
#
_cell.length_a   1.000
_cell.length_b   1.000
_cell.length_c   1.000
_cell.angle_alpha   90.00
_cell.angle_beta   90.00
_cell.angle_gamma   90.00
#
_symmetry.space_group_name_H-M   'P 1'
#
loop_
_entity.id
_entity.type
_entity.pdbx_description
1 polymer ?
#
loop_
_entity_poly.entity_id
_entity_poly.type
_entity_poly.pdbx_seq_one_letter_code
_entity_poly.pdbx_strand_id
1 'polypeptide(L)'
;MKCNIIRDLLPLYCDKLTSEDSNEEIEKHLRECEECNSIYESMNNKEDDIKADQKDIKPLKKIKKRIKLKVIAAILGTLAVLSAVFVFVFVGVIPISSDKLHYTVTAYEVKSYMIKHEPNENGEYLEEYRAEYMDDFYPIPDGAKVETEHHISIDFEADCKMINYRFDADYEYFVNDEGINDMRTHEERWIYPVVKLPFDNCGKHPNQFSCGGNVKEGDTLTIHCRDKDIELDLWQLYLDNVEK
;
A
#
# COMPACT_ATOMS: atom_id res chain seq x y z
N MET A 1 62.17 29.88 53.24
CA MET A 1 62.17 30.49 51.88
C MET A 1 61.72 31.96 51.93
N LYS A 2 62.04 32.80 50.95
CA LYS A 2 61.56 34.21 50.91
C LYS A 2 60.16 34.28 50.30
N CYS A 3 59.25 35.08 50.84
CA CYS A 3 57.85 35.18 50.39
C CYS A 3 57.69 35.45 48.89
N ASN A 4 58.55 36.27 48.29
CA ASN A 4 58.50 36.56 46.85
C ASN A 4 58.71 35.29 46.01
N ILE A 5 59.62 34.40 46.41
CA ILE A 5 59.88 33.16 45.70
C ILE A 5 58.68 32.21 45.83
N ILE A 6 58.06 32.17 47.01
CA ILE A 6 56.85 31.36 47.23
C ILE A 6 55.71 31.86 46.36
N ARG A 7 55.48 33.17 46.29
CA ARG A 7 54.44 33.77 45.44
C ARG A 7 54.63 33.47 43.95
N ASP A 8 55.88 33.48 43.48
CA ASP A 8 56.19 33.14 42.09
C ASP A 8 55.95 31.65 41.79
N LEU A 9 56.13 30.78 42.78
CA LEU A 9 55.92 29.33 42.65
C LEU A 9 54.50 28.86 42.97
N LEU A 10 53.69 29.65 43.68
CA LEU A 10 52.33 29.29 44.10
C LEU A 10 51.42 28.86 42.94
N PRO A 11 51.39 29.54 41.77
CA PRO A 11 50.59 29.08 40.64
C PRO A 11 50.99 27.69 40.16
N LEU A 12 52.30 27.43 40.05
CA LEU A 12 52.84 26.13 39.64
C LEU A 12 52.57 25.04 40.68
N TYR A 13 52.57 25.40 41.97
CA TYR A 13 52.19 24.51 43.07
C TYR A 13 50.71 24.14 43.04
N CYS A 14 49.81 25.12 42.81
CA CYS A 14 48.38 24.87 42.60
C CYS A 14 48.14 23.92 41.41
N ASP A 15 48.88 24.10 40.33
CA ASP A 15 48.82 23.24 39.13
C ASP A 15 49.53 21.88 39.32
N LYS A 16 50.14 21.62 40.49
CA LYS A 16 50.94 20.41 40.82
C LYS A 16 52.12 20.15 39.88
N LEU A 17 52.79 21.22 39.42
CA LEU A 17 53.92 21.19 38.49
C LEU A 17 55.28 21.43 39.16
N THR A 18 55.32 21.51 40.50
CA THR A 18 56.54 21.67 41.30
C THR A 18 57.10 20.32 41.77
N SER A 19 58.41 20.25 42.00
CA SER A 19 59.06 19.03 42.52
C SER A 19 58.69 18.75 43.98
N GLU A 20 58.83 17.51 44.43
CA GLU A 20 58.56 17.11 45.84
C GLU A 20 59.38 17.93 46.84
N ASP A 21 60.68 18.13 46.60
CA ASP A 21 61.55 18.98 47.42
C ASP A 21 61.03 20.43 47.51
N SER A 22 60.46 20.96 46.42
CA SER A 22 59.89 22.31 46.41
C SER A 22 58.56 22.36 47.15
N ASN A 23 57.76 21.30 47.08
CA ASN A 23 56.48 21.20 47.77
C ASN A 23 56.65 21.24 49.29
N GLU A 24 57.62 20.50 49.83
CA GLU A 24 57.87 20.46 51.27
C GLU A 24 58.25 21.84 51.81
N GLU A 25 59.11 22.57 51.09
CA GLU A 25 59.52 23.93 51.46
C GLU A 25 58.37 24.95 51.32
N ILE A 26 57.51 24.80 50.32
CA ILE A 26 56.32 25.65 50.13
C ILE A 26 55.31 25.41 51.25
N GLU A 27 54.99 24.16 51.57
CA GLU A 27 54.05 23.79 52.64
C GLU A 27 54.51 24.24 54.03
N LYS A 28 55.81 24.16 54.29
CA LYS A 28 56.39 24.68 55.53
C LYS A 28 56.23 26.20 55.61
N HIS A 29 56.46 26.91 54.50
CA HIS A 29 56.31 28.36 54.48
C HIS A 29 54.84 28.81 54.60
N LEU A 30 53.89 28.10 53.98
CA LEU A 30 52.46 28.41 54.09
C LEU A 30 51.94 28.24 55.53
N ARG A 31 52.52 27.31 56.31
CA ARG A 31 52.21 27.16 57.73
C ARG A 31 52.73 28.31 58.60
N GLU A 32 53.84 28.92 58.21
CA GLU A 32 54.52 29.97 58.99
C GLU A 32 54.16 31.39 58.53
N CYS A 33 53.59 31.55 57.33
CA CYS A 33 53.30 32.85 56.72
C CYS A 33 51.82 32.97 56.29
N GLU A 34 51.03 33.66 57.12
CA GLU A 34 49.61 33.91 56.90
C GLU A 34 49.32 34.67 55.59
N GLU A 35 50.19 35.60 55.21
CA GLU A 35 50.06 36.39 53.99
C GLU A 35 50.19 35.52 52.71
N CYS A 36 51.09 34.52 52.72
CA CYS A 36 51.22 33.59 51.60
C CYS A 36 50.08 32.55 51.60
N ASN A 37 49.60 32.12 52.76
CA ASN A 37 48.46 31.21 52.87
C ASN A 37 47.17 31.82 52.30
N SER A 38 46.90 33.09 52.60
CA SER A 38 45.72 33.79 52.06
C SER A 38 45.74 33.87 50.52
N ILE A 39 46.93 34.08 49.92
CA ILE A 39 47.08 34.09 48.46
C ILE A 39 46.81 32.70 47.88
N TYR A 40 47.37 31.65 48.49
CA TYR A 40 47.13 30.27 48.09
C TYR A 40 45.64 29.91 48.12
N GLU A 41 44.93 30.22 49.22
CA GLU A 41 43.49 29.98 49.32
C GLU A 41 42.68 30.73 48.26
N SER A 42 43.06 31.97 47.93
CA SER A 42 42.40 32.75 46.87
C SER A 42 42.58 32.17 45.46
N MET A 43 43.67 31.44 45.23
CA MET A 43 43.96 30.76 43.97
C MET A 43 43.25 29.41 43.91
N ASN A 44 43.33 28.62 44.98
CA ASN A 44 42.72 27.30 45.07
C ASN A 44 41.18 27.36 45.05
N ASN A 45 40.56 28.41 45.60
CA ASN A 45 39.10 28.59 45.59
C ASN A 45 38.52 29.00 44.22
N LYS A 46 39.35 29.31 43.21
CA LYS A 46 38.85 29.69 41.87
C LYS A 46 38.40 28.51 41.01
N GLU A 47 38.78 27.28 41.35
CA GLU A 47 38.42 26.10 40.55
C GLU A 47 36.98 25.61 40.80
N ASP A 48 36.39 25.90 41.96
CA ASP A 48 35.06 25.37 42.33
C ASP A 48 33.85 26.22 41.90
N ASP A 49 34.08 27.44 41.38
CA ASP A 49 32.99 28.41 41.14
C ASP A 49 32.56 28.56 39.67
N ILE A 50 33.13 27.78 38.74
CA ILE A 50 32.59 27.69 37.37
C ILE A 50 31.49 26.62 37.32
N LYS A 51 30.40 26.85 38.06
CA LYS A 51 29.13 26.17 37.77
C LYS A 51 28.55 26.81 36.52
N ALA A 52 28.88 26.25 35.35
CA ALA A 52 28.19 26.58 34.11
C ALA A 52 26.68 26.41 34.33
N ASP A 53 25.96 27.53 34.36
CA ASP A 53 24.54 27.58 34.69
C ASP A 53 23.77 26.76 33.64
N GLN A 54 23.24 25.59 34.04
CA GLN A 54 22.49 24.70 33.14
C GLN A 54 21.20 25.35 32.57
N LYS A 55 20.90 26.59 32.96
CA LYS A 55 19.74 27.37 32.52
C LYS A 55 19.75 27.73 31.03
N ASP A 56 20.92 27.82 30.38
CA ASP A 56 21.01 28.27 28.98
C ASP A 56 20.83 27.17 27.92
N ILE A 57 20.55 25.92 28.32
CA ILE A 57 20.34 24.80 27.38
C ILE A 57 18.86 24.65 27.00
N LYS A 58 17.93 25.28 27.72
CA LYS A 58 16.47 25.22 27.45
C LYS A 58 16.07 25.79 26.08
N PRO A 59 16.61 26.93 25.61
CA PRO A 59 16.32 27.45 24.27
C PRO A 59 16.76 26.48 23.16
N LEU A 60 17.95 25.90 23.30
CA LEU A 60 18.51 24.94 22.35
C LEU A 60 17.68 23.64 22.25
N LYS A 61 17.15 23.15 23.38
CA LYS A 61 16.25 21.97 23.40
C LYS A 61 14.93 22.26 22.65
N LYS A 62 14.35 23.46 22.80
CA LYS A 62 13.13 23.87 22.07
C LYS A 62 13.38 23.98 20.57
N ILE A 63 14.51 24.57 20.16
CA ILE A 63 14.90 24.68 18.75
C ILE A 63 15.11 23.29 18.13
N LYS A 64 15.85 22.39 18.82
CA LYS A 64 16.03 21.00 18.38
C LYS A 64 14.71 20.25 18.20
N LYS A 65 13.73 20.44 19.11
CA LYS A 65 12.40 19.83 18.98
C LYS A 65 11.62 20.37 17.78
N ARG A 66 11.65 21.69 17.54
CA ARG A 66 11.00 22.32 16.37
C ARG A 66 11.63 21.86 15.04
N ILE A 67 12.95 21.76 14.98
CA ILE A 67 13.67 21.25 13.81
C ILE A 67 13.32 19.78 13.58
N LYS A 68 13.35 18.94 14.62
CA LYS A 68 12.92 17.53 14.51
C LYS A 68 11.49 17.39 13.99
N LEU A 69 10.56 18.19 14.51
CA LEU A 69 9.17 18.15 14.06
C LEU A 69 9.03 18.54 12.58
N LYS A 70 9.75 19.58 12.14
CA LYS A 70 9.80 19.98 10.72
C LYS A 70 10.41 18.91 9.83
N VAL A 71 11.48 18.25 10.28
CA VAL A 71 12.13 17.16 9.55
C VAL A 71 11.20 15.95 9.42
N ILE A 72 10.53 15.55 10.51
CA ILE A 72 9.53 14.47 10.47
C ILE A 72 8.39 14.84 9.53
N ALA A 73 7.86 16.06 9.62
CA ALA A 73 6.80 16.53 8.72
C ALA A 73 7.25 16.52 7.25
N ALA A 74 8.50 16.92 6.97
CA ALA A 74 9.05 16.86 5.62
C ALA A 74 9.19 15.42 5.11
N ILE A 75 9.69 14.49 5.94
CA ILE A 75 9.82 13.07 5.59
C ILE A 75 8.43 12.47 5.30
N LEU A 76 7.46 12.70 6.17
CA LEU A 76 6.09 12.20 5.99
C LEU A 76 5.43 12.81 4.74
N GLY A 77 5.64 14.11 4.50
CA GLY A 77 5.15 14.77 3.29
C GLY A 77 5.75 14.16 2.02
N THR A 78 7.07 13.98 1.98
CA THR A 78 7.74 13.34 0.84
C THR A 78 7.26 11.91 0.64
N LEU A 79 7.11 11.14 1.72
CA LEU A 79 6.61 9.76 1.64
C LEU A 79 5.18 9.70 1.08
N ALA A 80 4.32 10.61 1.51
CA ALA A 80 2.94 10.69 1.02
C ALA A 80 2.87 11.05 -0.47
N VAL A 81 3.72 11.96 -0.95
CA VAL A 81 3.79 12.31 -2.39
C VAL A 81 4.31 11.12 -3.19
N LEU A 82 5.37 10.45 -2.73
CA LEU A 82 5.91 9.26 -3.39
C LEU A 82 4.89 8.12 -3.44
N SER A 83 4.13 7.89 -2.35
CA SER A 83 3.10 6.87 -2.33
C SER A 83 1.94 7.22 -3.26
N ALA A 84 1.53 8.49 -3.33
CA ALA A 84 0.48 8.93 -4.25
C ALA A 84 0.88 8.71 -5.73
N VAL A 85 2.12 9.09 -6.09
CA VAL A 85 2.67 8.85 -7.43
C VAL A 85 2.76 7.35 -7.74
N PHE A 86 3.17 6.55 -6.76
CA PHE A 86 3.23 5.09 -6.90
C PHE A 86 1.84 4.51 -7.21
N VAL A 87 0.82 4.86 -6.43
CA VAL A 87 -0.56 4.40 -6.67
C VAL A 87 -1.05 4.85 -8.06
N PHE A 88 -0.79 6.10 -8.43
CA PHE A 88 -1.19 6.64 -9.73
C PHE A 88 -0.61 5.87 -10.93
N VAL A 89 0.67 5.47 -10.85
CA VAL A 89 1.37 4.81 -11.97
C VAL A 89 1.18 3.30 -12.00
N PHE A 90 1.12 2.66 -10.83
CA PHE A 90 1.20 1.20 -10.72
C PHE A 90 -0.13 0.52 -10.39
N VAL A 91 -1.05 1.20 -9.69
CA VAL A 91 -2.36 0.63 -9.35
C VAL A 91 -3.39 0.96 -10.44
N GLY A 92 -3.26 2.15 -11.03
CA GLY A 92 -4.16 2.64 -12.07
C GLY A 92 -5.36 3.35 -11.46
N VAL A 93 -5.42 4.67 -11.63
CA VAL A 93 -6.49 5.53 -11.06
C VAL A 93 -7.35 6.16 -12.16
N ILE A 94 -6.79 6.31 -13.36
CA ILE A 94 -7.46 6.90 -14.50
C ILE A 94 -7.80 5.79 -15.49
N PRO A 95 -9.07 5.60 -15.85
CA PRO A 95 -9.44 4.59 -16.82
C PRO A 95 -8.78 4.81 -18.20
N ILE A 96 -8.75 3.75 -19.00
CA ILE A 96 -8.26 3.81 -20.38
C ILE A 96 -9.16 4.71 -21.22
N SER A 97 -8.60 5.22 -22.31
CA SER A 97 -9.34 5.99 -23.31
C SER A 97 -10.07 5.01 -24.24
N SER A 98 -11.31 5.32 -24.63
CA SER A 98 -12.16 4.41 -25.40
C SER A 98 -11.57 4.06 -26.77
N ASP A 99 -10.80 4.96 -27.38
CA ASP A 99 -10.10 4.75 -28.66
C ASP A 99 -8.97 3.72 -28.59
N LYS A 100 -8.51 3.39 -27.37
CA LYS A 100 -7.42 2.43 -27.11
C LYS A 100 -7.93 1.08 -26.63
N LEU A 101 -9.23 0.88 -26.62
CA LEU A 101 -9.85 -0.37 -26.21
C LEU A 101 -10.56 -0.99 -27.39
N HIS A 102 -10.14 -2.18 -27.78
CA HIS A 102 -10.77 -2.97 -28.82
C HIS A 102 -11.37 -4.22 -28.20
N TYR A 103 -12.44 -4.73 -28.81
CA TYR A 103 -13.02 -6.00 -28.38
C TYR A 103 -13.51 -6.81 -29.57
N THR A 104 -13.50 -8.12 -29.41
CA THR A 104 -14.12 -9.08 -30.31
C THR A 104 -15.16 -9.89 -29.56
N VAL A 105 -16.17 -10.37 -30.29
CA VAL A 105 -17.29 -11.10 -29.71
C VAL A 105 -17.35 -12.48 -30.34
N THR A 106 -17.49 -13.49 -29.50
CA THR A 106 -17.84 -14.86 -29.89
C THR A 106 -19.16 -15.20 -29.22
N ALA A 107 -20.14 -15.69 -29.97
CA ALA A 107 -21.45 -16.09 -29.45
C ALA A 107 -21.81 -17.49 -29.94
N TYR A 108 -22.36 -18.32 -29.06
CA TYR A 108 -22.75 -19.68 -29.40
C TYR A 108 -23.82 -20.19 -28.43
N GLU A 109 -24.56 -21.21 -28.88
CA GLU A 109 -25.49 -21.94 -28.02
C GLU A 109 -24.78 -23.10 -27.34
N VAL A 110 -25.11 -23.34 -26.08
CA VAL A 110 -24.63 -24.47 -25.29
C VAL A 110 -25.83 -25.22 -24.73
N LYS A 111 -25.87 -26.53 -24.88
CA LYS A 111 -26.87 -27.33 -24.17
C LYS A 111 -26.39 -27.62 -22.75
N SER A 112 -27.30 -27.51 -21.79
CA SER A 112 -27.03 -27.85 -20.39
C SER A 112 -28.19 -28.62 -19.77
N TYR A 113 -27.94 -29.31 -18.67
CA TYR A 113 -28.98 -29.90 -17.83
C TYR A 113 -28.51 -30.02 -16.38
N MET A 114 -29.48 -30.09 -15.45
CA MET A 114 -29.24 -30.32 -14.03
C MET A 114 -29.60 -31.75 -13.64
N ILE A 115 -28.72 -32.43 -12.91
CA ILE A 115 -28.98 -33.72 -12.28
C ILE A 115 -29.29 -33.48 -10.81
N LYS A 116 -30.45 -33.93 -10.34
CA LYS A 116 -30.77 -33.94 -8.91
C LYS A 116 -30.41 -35.31 -8.33
N HIS A 117 -29.42 -35.34 -7.45
CA HIS A 117 -29.03 -36.55 -6.75
C HIS A 117 -29.98 -36.86 -5.60
N GLU A 118 -30.00 -38.12 -5.17
CA GLU A 118 -30.65 -38.50 -3.92
C GLU A 118 -30.01 -37.74 -2.75
N PRO A 119 -30.81 -37.38 -1.72
CA PRO A 119 -30.30 -36.64 -0.59
C PRO A 119 -29.20 -37.44 0.13
N ASN A 120 -28.15 -36.76 0.54
CA ASN A 120 -27.05 -37.38 1.28
C ASN A 120 -27.50 -37.84 2.68
N GLU A 121 -26.62 -38.47 3.46
CA GLU A 121 -26.93 -38.95 4.82
C GLU A 121 -27.44 -37.84 5.77
N ASN A 122 -27.17 -36.57 5.45
CA ASN A 122 -27.62 -35.40 6.20
C ASN A 122 -28.95 -34.81 5.68
N GLY A 123 -29.55 -35.39 4.64
CA GLY A 123 -30.79 -34.91 4.02
C GLY A 123 -30.60 -33.75 3.03
N GLU A 124 -29.37 -33.43 2.64
CA GLU A 124 -29.09 -32.37 1.68
C GLU A 124 -29.15 -32.91 0.26
N TYR A 125 -29.86 -32.21 -0.62
CA TYR A 125 -29.89 -32.50 -2.05
C TYR A 125 -28.67 -31.90 -2.73
N LEU A 126 -27.98 -32.70 -3.54
CA LEU A 126 -26.92 -32.22 -4.43
C LEU A 126 -27.49 -32.08 -5.83
N GLU A 127 -27.38 -30.88 -6.40
CA GLU A 127 -27.69 -30.63 -7.80
C GLU A 127 -26.37 -30.47 -8.58
N GLU A 128 -26.22 -31.21 -9.67
CA GLU A 128 -25.03 -31.21 -10.50
C GLU A 128 -25.36 -30.63 -11.87
N TYR A 129 -24.67 -29.55 -12.24
CA TYR A 129 -24.77 -28.91 -13.55
C TYR A 129 -23.85 -29.62 -14.55
N ARG A 130 -24.37 -29.90 -15.74
CA ARG A 130 -23.59 -30.39 -16.88
C ARG A 130 -23.90 -29.60 -18.13
N ALA A 131 -22.86 -29.30 -18.91
CA ALA A 131 -22.95 -28.57 -20.17
C ALA A 131 -22.22 -29.30 -21.30
N GLU A 132 -22.61 -29.02 -22.55
CA GLU A 132 -22.15 -29.72 -23.76
C GLU A 132 -20.63 -29.70 -23.96
N TYR A 133 -19.93 -28.70 -23.42
CA TYR A 133 -18.47 -28.62 -23.47
C TYR A 133 -17.76 -29.50 -22.43
N MET A 134 -18.49 -30.14 -21.52
CA MET A 134 -17.93 -31.01 -20.48
C MET A 134 -17.87 -32.46 -20.97
N ASP A 135 -16.79 -33.17 -20.64
CA ASP A 135 -16.53 -34.54 -21.11
C ASP A 135 -17.60 -35.56 -20.68
N ASP A 136 -18.37 -35.25 -19.63
CA ASP A 136 -19.37 -36.10 -18.99
C ASP A 136 -20.83 -35.71 -19.30
N PHE A 137 -21.03 -34.86 -20.31
CA PHE A 137 -22.37 -34.46 -20.77
C PHE A 137 -23.17 -35.63 -21.38
N TYR A 138 -22.49 -36.62 -21.96
CA TYR A 138 -23.13 -37.81 -22.53
C TYR A 138 -22.79 -39.09 -21.75
N PRO A 139 -23.73 -40.03 -21.60
CA PRO A 139 -25.13 -39.95 -22.05
C PRO A 139 -25.98 -39.05 -21.15
N ILE A 140 -26.95 -38.36 -21.75
CA ILE A 140 -27.93 -37.56 -21.02
C ILE A 140 -28.84 -38.52 -20.24
N PRO A 141 -28.98 -38.39 -18.91
CA PRO A 141 -29.82 -39.27 -18.10
C PRO A 141 -31.29 -39.24 -18.52
N ASP A 142 -31.97 -40.39 -18.42
CA ASP A 142 -33.40 -40.47 -18.69
C ASP A 142 -34.19 -39.54 -17.76
N GLY A 143 -35.01 -38.67 -18.34
CA GLY A 143 -35.81 -37.67 -17.61
C GLY A 143 -35.08 -36.36 -17.30
N ALA A 144 -33.81 -36.20 -17.69
CA ALA A 144 -33.12 -34.91 -17.60
C ALA A 144 -33.74 -33.89 -18.57
N LYS A 145 -34.05 -32.69 -18.07
CA LYS A 145 -34.53 -31.58 -18.88
C LYS A 145 -33.33 -30.82 -19.43
N VAL A 146 -33.10 -30.95 -20.73
CA VAL A 146 -32.04 -30.22 -21.44
C VAL A 146 -32.53 -28.83 -21.78
N GLU A 147 -31.77 -27.82 -21.38
CA GLU A 147 -31.99 -26.42 -21.67
C GLU A 147 -30.93 -25.92 -22.66
N THR A 148 -31.26 -24.88 -23.42
CA THR A 148 -30.32 -24.21 -24.33
C THR A 148 -29.94 -22.89 -23.72
N GLU A 149 -28.66 -22.72 -23.47
CA GLU A 149 -28.07 -21.51 -22.92
C GLU A 149 -27.44 -20.70 -24.05
N HIS A 150 -27.61 -19.39 -23.97
CA HIS A 150 -27.09 -18.43 -24.92
C HIS A 150 -25.80 -17.83 -24.36
N HIS A 151 -24.65 -18.22 -24.91
CA HIS A 151 -23.36 -17.84 -24.39
C HIS A 151 -22.71 -16.74 -25.24
N ILE A 152 -22.10 -15.75 -24.58
CA ILE A 152 -21.25 -14.74 -25.21
C ILE A 152 -19.88 -14.70 -24.52
N SER A 153 -18.82 -14.57 -25.30
CA SER A 153 -17.48 -14.23 -24.85
C SER A 153 -17.02 -12.96 -25.54
N ILE A 154 -16.63 -11.96 -24.76
CA ILE A 154 -16.14 -10.68 -25.21
C ILE A 154 -14.67 -10.59 -24.81
N ASP A 155 -13.79 -10.65 -25.81
CA ASP A 155 -12.35 -10.59 -25.65
C ASP A 155 -11.86 -9.16 -25.89
N PHE A 156 -11.35 -8.52 -24.86
CA PHE A 156 -10.83 -7.15 -24.90
C PHE A 156 -9.32 -7.14 -25.10
N GLU A 157 -8.86 -6.22 -25.93
CA GLU A 157 -7.45 -5.89 -26.13
C GLU A 157 -7.24 -4.38 -25.99
N ALA A 158 -6.38 -4.01 -25.05
CA ALA A 158 -5.99 -2.62 -24.82
C ALA A 158 -4.68 -2.27 -25.55
N ASP A 159 -4.64 -1.12 -26.20
CA ASP A 159 -3.42 -0.51 -26.77
C ASP A 159 -2.55 0.12 -25.66
N CYS A 160 -2.03 -0.75 -24.79
CA CYS A 160 -1.06 -0.44 -23.77
C CYS A 160 -0.27 -1.69 -23.38
N LYS A 161 0.77 -1.53 -22.55
CA LYS A 161 1.64 -2.66 -22.15
C LYS A 161 0.98 -3.59 -21.14
N MET A 162 0.11 -3.06 -20.29
CA MET A 162 -0.50 -3.80 -19.20
C MET A 162 -1.72 -3.03 -18.70
N ILE A 163 -2.75 -3.80 -18.33
CA ILE A 163 -3.95 -3.28 -17.69
C ILE A 163 -4.12 -3.86 -16.29
N ASN A 164 -4.82 -3.10 -15.47
CA ASN A 164 -5.54 -3.59 -14.31
C ASN A 164 -7.02 -3.34 -14.55
N TYR A 165 -7.92 -4.07 -13.90
CA TYR A 165 -9.35 -3.82 -14.04
C TYR A 165 -10.07 -3.99 -12.72
N ARG A 166 -11.18 -3.26 -12.60
CA ARG A 166 -12.19 -3.44 -11.56
C ARG A 166 -13.47 -3.91 -12.23
N PHE A 167 -14.17 -4.80 -11.53
CA PHE A 167 -15.46 -5.32 -11.92
C PHE A 167 -16.45 -5.09 -10.77
N ASP A 168 -17.67 -4.72 -11.12
CA ASP A 168 -18.84 -4.69 -10.25
C ASP A 168 -20.02 -5.28 -11.02
N ALA A 169 -21.00 -5.82 -10.30
CA ALA A 169 -22.21 -6.34 -10.92
C ALA A 169 -23.41 -6.16 -10.00
N ASP A 170 -24.47 -5.60 -10.58
CA ASP A 170 -25.78 -5.51 -9.98
C ASP A 170 -26.72 -6.55 -10.59
N TYR A 171 -27.61 -7.08 -9.76
CA TYR A 171 -28.53 -8.15 -10.13
C TYR A 171 -29.97 -7.72 -9.90
N GLU A 172 -30.77 -7.71 -10.97
CA GLU A 172 -32.21 -7.49 -10.89
C GLU A 172 -32.92 -8.85 -10.85
N TYR A 173 -33.51 -9.20 -9.70
CA TYR A 173 -34.18 -10.48 -9.48
C TYR A 173 -35.69 -10.39 -9.78
N PHE A 174 -36.18 -11.32 -10.59
CA PHE A 174 -37.61 -11.48 -10.89
C PHE A 174 -38.18 -12.62 -10.04
N VAL A 175 -38.95 -12.24 -9.02
CA VAL A 175 -39.49 -13.16 -8.01
C VAL A 175 -41.00 -13.36 -8.22
N ASN A 176 -41.45 -14.62 -8.18
CA ASN A 176 -42.87 -14.99 -8.12
C ASN A 176 -43.14 -15.80 -6.82
N ASP A 177 -44.35 -16.35 -6.70
CA ASP A 177 -44.78 -17.14 -5.54
C ASP A 177 -43.95 -18.42 -5.28
N GLU A 178 -43.15 -18.88 -6.26
CA GLU A 178 -42.28 -20.06 -6.18
C GLU A 178 -40.80 -19.72 -5.90
N GLY A 179 -40.44 -18.43 -5.89
CA GLY A 179 -39.06 -17.96 -5.62
C GLY A 179 -38.50 -17.05 -6.72
N ILE A 180 -37.17 -16.94 -6.79
CA ILE A 180 -36.47 -16.25 -7.89
C ILE A 180 -36.60 -17.11 -9.15
N ASN A 181 -37.22 -16.58 -10.19
CA ASN A 181 -37.40 -17.29 -11.47
C ASN A 181 -36.39 -16.84 -12.50
N ASP A 182 -35.99 -15.58 -12.43
CA ASP A 182 -35.05 -15.00 -13.37
C ASP A 182 -34.23 -13.92 -12.71
N MET A 183 -33.10 -13.60 -13.33
CA MET A 183 -32.19 -12.57 -12.87
C MET A 183 -31.54 -11.91 -14.09
N ARG A 184 -31.60 -10.58 -14.16
CA ARG A 184 -30.80 -9.80 -15.09
C ARG A 184 -29.53 -9.32 -14.41
N THR A 185 -28.46 -9.24 -15.19
CA THR A 185 -27.15 -8.82 -14.73
C THR A 185 -26.74 -7.52 -15.41
N HIS A 186 -26.38 -6.54 -14.60
CA HIS A 186 -25.81 -5.27 -15.04
C HIS A 186 -24.36 -5.21 -14.58
N GLU A 187 -23.43 -5.49 -15.50
CA GLU A 187 -22.00 -5.48 -15.22
C GLU A 187 -21.40 -4.09 -15.45
N GLU A 188 -20.55 -3.65 -14.53
CA GLU A 188 -19.74 -2.44 -14.67
C GLU A 188 -18.24 -2.79 -14.64
N ARG A 189 -17.47 -2.20 -15.55
CA ARG A 189 -16.02 -2.41 -15.64
C ARG A 189 -15.25 -1.12 -15.78
N TRP A 190 -14.11 -1.05 -15.07
CA TRP A 190 -13.10 -0.01 -15.22
C TRP A 190 -11.78 -0.67 -15.60
N ILE A 191 -11.14 -0.16 -16.64
CA ILE A 191 -9.88 -0.70 -17.15
C ILE A 191 -8.83 0.40 -17.01
N TYR A 192 -7.71 0.11 -16.37
CA TYR A 192 -6.67 1.07 -16.05
C TYR A 192 -5.34 0.68 -16.69
N PRO A 193 -4.72 1.54 -17.51
CA PRO A 193 -3.37 1.29 -17.99
C PRO A 193 -2.38 1.42 -16.83
N VAL A 194 -1.54 0.42 -16.63
CA VAL A 194 -0.55 0.39 -15.55
C VAL A 194 0.84 0.04 -16.08
N VAL A 195 1.87 0.39 -15.29
CA VAL A 195 3.24 -0.02 -15.58
C VAL A 195 3.52 -1.34 -14.87
N LYS A 196 4.07 -2.31 -15.61
CA LYS A 196 4.50 -3.60 -15.06
C LYS A 196 5.57 -3.42 -13.97
N LEU A 197 5.34 -3.96 -12.78
CA LEU A 197 6.35 -4.06 -11.74
C LEU A 197 7.27 -5.27 -11.97
N PRO A 198 8.50 -5.25 -11.43
CA PRO A 198 9.45 -6.36 -11.59
C PRO A 198 8.97 -7.71 -11.04
N PHE A 199 8.00 -7.69 -10.12
CA PHE A 199 7.44 -8.86 -9.44
C PHE A 199 6.03 -9.21 -9.91
N ASP A 200 5.45 -8.48 -10.86
CA ASP A 200 4.13 -8.81 -11.37
C ASP A 200 4.19 -10.02 -12.32
N ASN A 201 3.43 -11.06 -12.00
CA ASN A 201 3.24 -12.21 -12.87
C ASN A 201 1.98 -12.04 -13.73
N CYS A 202 2.06 -11.13 -14.70
CA CYS A 202 0.93 -10.68 -15.51
C CYS A 202 0.50 -11.67 -16.63
N GLY A 203 1.05 -12.89 -16.65
CA GLY A 203 0.82 -13.84 -17.73
C GLY A 203 1.40 -13.42 -19.08
N LYS A 204 0.95 -14.09 -20.15
CA LYS A 204 1.44 -13.89 -21.53
C LYS A 204 0.82 -12.67 -22.22
N HIS A 205 -0.42 -12.32 -21.88
CA HIS A 205 -1.20 -11.26 -22.53
C HIS A 205 -1.71 -10.26 -21.49
N PRO A 206 -0.82 -9.44 -20.89
CA PRO A 206 -1.15 -8.56 -19.76
C PRO A 206 -2.03 -7.36 -20.11
N ASN A 207 -2.31 -7.15 -21.39
CA ASN A 207 -3.17 -6.10 -21.94
C ASN A 207 -4.50 -6.65 -22.49
N GLN A 208 -4.76 -7.95 -22.31
CA GLN A 208 -5.97 -8.61 -22.75
C GLN A 208 -6.74 -9.20 -21.57
N PHE A 209 -8.05 -9.20 -21.66
CA PHE A 209 -8.94 -9.91 -20.73
C PHE A 209 -10.23 -10.30 -21.45
N SER A 210 -10.91 -11.31 -20.93
CA SER A 210 -12.18 -11.78 -21.47
C SER A 210 -13.26 -11.68 -20.41
N CYS A 211 -14.48 -11.38 -20.82
CA CYS A 211 -15.66 -11.51 -19.98
C CYS A 211 -16.85 -12.01 -20.79
N GLY A 212 -17.94 -12.33 -20.11
CA GLY A 212 -19.11 -12.93 -20.71
C GLY A 212 -19.51 -14.18 -19.95
N GLY A 213 -20.42 -14.92 -20.54
CA GLY A 213 -21.17 -15.96 -19.85
C GLY A 213 -22.49 -16.22 -20.56
N ASN A 214 -23.40 -16.82 -19.81
CA ASN A 214 -24.77 -16.97 -20.24
C ASN A 214 -25.48 -15.62 -20.16
N VAL A 215 -26.17 -15.24 -21.23
CA VAL A 215 -26.83 -13.95 -21.37
C VAL A 215 -28.31 -14.09 -21.68
N LYS A 216 -29.08 -13.10 -21.25
CA LYS A 216 -30.53 -13.00 -21.42
C LYS A 216 -30.94 -11.58 -21.79
N GLU A 217 -32.18 -11.43 -22.26
CA GLU A 217 -32.75 -10.13 -22.59
C GLU A 217 -32.74 -9.17 -21.39
N GLY A 218 -32.08 -8.02 -21.57
CA GLY A 218 -31.91 -6.99 -20.55
C GLY A 218 -30.58 -7.02 -19.81
N ASP A 219 -29.72 -8.03 -20.03
CA ASP A 219 -28.36 -8.03 -19.50
C ASP A 219 -27.50 -6.95 -20.18
N THR A 220 -26.70 -6.23 -19.40
CA THR A 220 -25.89 -5.12 -19.90
C THR A 220 -24.47 -5.17 -19.37
N LEU A 221 -23.53 -4.68 -20.18
CA LEU A 221 -22.15 -4.42 -19.76
C LEU A 221 -21.80 -2.95 -20.04
N THR A 222 -21.43 -2.22 -18.99
CA THR A 222 -20.95 -0.84 -19.09
C THR A 222 -19.45 -0.78 -18.81
N ILE A 223 -18.70 -0.19 -19.73
CA ILE A 223 -17.26 0.01 -19.58
C ILE A 223 -16.98 1.50 -19.40
N HIS A 224 -16.51 1.86 -18.22
CA HIS A 224 -16.17 3.23 -17.88
C HIS A 224 -14.77 3.58 -18.39
N CYS A 225 -14.73 4.32 -19.50
CA CYS A 225 -13.50 4.87 -20.04
C CYS A 225 -13.34 6.33 -19.59
N ARG A 226 -12.13 6.88 -19.70
CA ARG A 226 -11.83 8.25 -19.23
C ARG A 226 -12.62 9.33 -19.98
N ASP A 227 -12.93 9.08 -21.25
CA ASP A 227 -13.54 10.01 -22.18
C ASP A 227 -15.05 9.80 -22.37
N LYS A 228 -15.53 8.55 -22.26
CA LYS A 228 -16.96 8.20 -22.33
C LYS A 228 -17.21 6.81 -21.76
N ASP A 229 -18.46 6.50 -21.44
CA ASP A 229 -18.87 5.14 -21.14
C ASP A 229 -19.22 4.39 -22.44
N ILE A 230 -18.90 3.10 -22.49
CA ILE A 230 -19.30 2.18 -23.56
C ILE A 230 -20.35 1.25 -22.96
N GLU A 231 -21.61 1.43 -23.35
CA GLU A 231 -22.73 0.60 -22.92
C GLU A 231 -23.01 -0.47 -23.99
N LEU A 232 -23.03 -1.73 -23.58
CA LEU A 232 -23.29 -2.87 -24.42
C LEU A 232 -24.55 -3.59 -23.92
N ASP A 233 -25.55 -3.71 -24.79
CA ASP A 233 -26.66 -4.65 -24.60
C ASP A 233 -26.16 -6.04 -24.97
N LEU A 234 -26.01 -6.91 -23.96
CA LEU A 234 -25.37 -8.21 -24.14
C LEU A 234 -26.24 -9.17 -24.94
N TRP A 235 -27.56 -9.04 -24.82
CA TRP A 235 -28.51 -9.87 -25.58
C TRP A 235 -28.52 -9.49 -27.04
N GLN A 236 -28.60 -8.20 -27.35
CA GLN A 236 -28.54 -7.74 -28.74
C GLN A 236 -27.18 -8.09 -29.37
N LEU A 237 -26.09 -7.94 -28.60
CA LEU A 237 -24.76 -8.30 -29.06
C LEU A 237 -24.61 -9.80 -29.32
N TYR A 238 -25.27 -10.66 -28.53
CA TYR A 238 -25.36 -12.09 -28.79
C TYR A 238 -26.10 -12.38 -30.11
N LEU A 239 -27.30 -11.81 -30.30
CA LEU A 239 -28.10 -12.00 -31.51
C LEU A 239 -27.34 -11.58 -32.78
N ASP A 240 -26.56 -10.51 -32.70
CA ASP A 240 -25.77 -10.00 -33.83
C ASP A 240 -24.59 -10.92 -34.24
N ASN A 241 -24.22 -11.90 -33.39
CA ASN A 241 -23.03 -12.73 -33.54
C ASN A 241 -23.27 -14.25 -33.50
N VAL A 242 -24.42 -14.76 -33.03
CA VAL A 242 -24.69 -16.21 -32.92
C VAL A 242 -24.84 -16.90 -34.28
N GLU A 243 -25.20 -16.18 -35.35
CA GLU A 243 -25.44 -16.74 -36.68
C GLU A 243 -24.28 -16.58 -37.69
N LYS A 244 -23.06 -16.23 -37.23
CA LYS A 244 -21.89 -16.02 -38.10
C LYS A 244 -20.82 -17.11 -38.02
#